data_AF-A0A5R8WJ45-F1
#
_entry.id   AF-A0A5R8WJ45-F1
#
_cell.length_a   1.000
_cell.length_b   1.000
_cell.length_c   1.000
_cell.angle_alpha   90.00
_cell.angle_beta   90.00
_cell.angle_gamma   90.00
#
_symmetry.space_group_name_H-M   'P 1'
#
loop_
_entity.id
_entity.type
_entity.pdbx_description
1 polymer ?
#
loop_
_entity_poly.entity_id
_entity_poly.type
_entity_poly.pdbx_seq_one_letter_code
_entity_poly.pdbx_strand_id
1 'polypeptide(L)'
;MNNLFATGLGLALLSVTVLSAPAQTIRRVNNTGLTGTNIYATVQAAHDAATPGDILQLEQSAVDYGNLNCTKPVRIVGPGYYLSLNTGLQANTNAASVSAVTFGAGSNGASITGTTITGGVSVLASNITLERNRITSFITVGISGSANTVNTLVQHNYLYGITKSGSSVRADNILLRNNIINGAGANLATLVSGDFEHNAVIGGGINLLDFNVHNNYFGAGVALTNGTNSHNISALNDLNPANSSQNNVPQASVFVLGPGSTPFDAWYQLKTGTNPARGTGTSGVDIGAFGGAAPYRLSGIPAVPTIYQYNQTLSGNVLNVTLGTRSNN
;
A
#
# COMPACT_ATOMS: atom_id res chain seq x y z
N MET A 1 18.44 72.76 -29.08
CA MET A 1 18.51 71.49 -29.84
C MET A 1 18.44 70.36 -28.83
N ASN A 2 17.29 69.66 -28.84
CA ASN A 2 17.07 68.23 -28.61
C ASN A 2 17.63 67.57 -27.34
N ASN A 3 16.96 66.68 -26.61
CA ASN A 3 15.61 66.16 -26.55
C ASN A 3 15.58 65.16 -25.36
N LEU A 4 14.52 65.24 -24.56
CA LEU A 4 13.68 64.14 -24.04
C LEU A 4 14.23 62.94 -23.21
N PHE A 5 13.29 62.50 -22.35
CA PHE A 5 13.07 61.18 -21.70
C PHE A 5 13.69 61.00 -20.29
N ALA A 6 13.01 61.37 -19.21
CA ALA A 6 11.87 60.67 -18.59
C ALA A 6 12.18 59.21 -18.23
N THR A 7 12.82 58.98 -17.07
CA THR A 7 12.87 57.65 -16.44
C THR A 7 11.82 57.61 -15.34
N GLY A 8 10.72 56.93 -15.67
CA GLY A 8 9.52 56.80 -14.87
C GLY A 8 9.72 55.98 -13.60
N LEU A 9 8.97 56.43 -12.61
CA LEU A 9 8.47 55.72 -11.45
C LEU A 9 8.06 54.28 -11.80
N GLY A 10 8.63 53.30 -11.10
CA GLY A 10 8.26 51.89 -11.22
C GLY A 10 8.56 51.15 -9.92
N LEU A 11 7.82 51.46 -8.85
CA LEU A 11 7.78 50.62 -7.66
C LEU A 11 7.11 49.29 -8.05
N ALA A 12 7.91 48.27 -8.37
CA ALA A 12 7.45 46.89 -8.40
C ALA A 12 7.33 46.40 -6.94
N LEU A 13 6.12 46.49 -6.39
CA LEU A 13 5.77 45.89 -5.10
C LEU A 13 5.81 44.37 -5.27
N LEU A 14 6.91 43.74 -4.85
CA LEU A 14 7.06 42.30 -4.77
C LEU A 14 6.14 41.80 -3.64
N SER A 15 4.87 41.53 -3.94
CA SER A 15 3.98 40.83 -3.02
C SER A 15 4.47 39.39 -2.87
N VAL A 16 5.29 39.16 -1.84
CA VAL A 16 5.55 37.81 -1.34
C VAL A 16 4.22 37.30 -0.80
N THR A 17 3.48 36.59 -1.65
CA THR A 17 2.41 35.72 -1.19
C THR A 17 3.09 34.61 -0.40
N VAL A 18 3.11 34.77 0.92
CA VAL A 18 3.37 33.65 1.83
C VAL A 18 2.23 32.67 1.56
N LEU A 19 2.49 31.67 0.72
CA LEU A 19 1.67 30.48 0.62
C LEU A 19 1.71 29.85 2.01
N SER A 20 0.71 30.16 2.83
CA SER A 20 0.43 29.38 4.02
C SER A 20 0.12 27.98 3.54
N ALA A 21 1.09 27.06 3.66
CA ALA A 21 0.76 25.65 3.60
C ALA A 21 -0.27 25.42 4.72
N PRO A 22 -1.53 25.02 4.41
CA PRO A 22 -2.48 24.67 5.46
C PRO A 22 -1.80 23.73 6.46
N ALA A 23 -1.89 24.08 7.75
CA ALA A 23 -1.36 23.24 8.80
C ALA A 23 -2.01 21.86 8.71
N GLN A 24 -1.19 20.81 8.61
CA GLN A 24 -1.67 19.44 8.53
C GLN A 24 -2.48 19.11 9.79
N THR A 25 -3.77 18.82 9.61
CA THR A 25 -4.65 18.44 10.71
C THR A 25 -4.82 16.92 10.74
N ILE A 26 -4.75 16.34 11.95
CA ILE A 26 -5.12 14.94 12.16
C ILE A 26 -6.61 14.87 12.46
N ARG A 27 -7.32 14.10 11.64
CA ARG A 27 -8.74 13.76 11.81
C ARG A 27 -8.82 12.33 12.27
N ARG A 28 -9.27 12.16 13.51
CA ARG A 28 -9.43 10.86 14.15
C ARG A 28 -10.72 10.23 13.65
N VAL A 29 -10.64 9.00 13.19
CA VAL A 29 -11.80 8.23 12.72
C VAL A 29 -12.05 7.13 13.73
N ASN A 30 -13.10 7.29 14.54
CA ASN A 30 -13.43 6.41 15.65
C ASN A 30 -14.95 6.25 15.74
N ASN A 31 -15.44 5.01 15.64
CA ASN A 31 -16.85 4.64 15.71
C ASN A 31 -17.20 3.89 17.02
N THR A 32 -16.39 4.04 18.06
CA THR A 32 -16.60 3.42 19.39
C THR A 32 -17.39 4.31 20.36
N GLY A 33 -17.94 5.42 19.88
CA GLY A 33 -18.72 6.37 20.68
C GLY A 33 -17.93 7.57 21.24
N LEU A 34 -16.63 7.65 20.94
CA LEU A 34 -15.82 8.84 21.21
C LEU A 34 -16.31 10.04 20.39
N THR A 35 -16.50 11.18 21.04
CA THR A 35 -16.93 12.44 20.41
C THR A 35 -15.96 13.56 20.76
N GLY A 36 -15.86 14.57 19.89
CA GLY A 36 -15.00 15.72 20.10
C GLY A 36 -14.57 16.39 18.80
N THR A 37 -13.78 17.45 18.91
CA THR A 37 -13.22 18.17 17.75
C THR A 37 -12.36 17.22 16.91
N ASN A 38 -12.56 17.24 15.59
CA ASN A 38 -11.85 16.39 14.62
C ASN A 38 -12.01 14.87 14.85
N ILE A 39 -13.07 14.43 15.53
CA ILE A 39 -13.42 13.01 15.69
C ILE A 39 -14.65 12.70 14.83
N TYR A 40 -14.54 11.68 13.99
CA TYR A 40 -15.58 11.29 13.03
C TYR A 40 -15.86 9.80 13.10
N ALA A 41 -17.13 9.40 13.00
CA ALA A 41 -17.53 8.00 13.06
C ALA A 41 -17.28 7.24 11.74
N THR A 42 -17.11 7.93 10.61
CA THR A 42 -16.89 7.30 9.30
C THR A 42 -15.70 7.93 8.60
N VAL A 43 -15.05 7.15 7.74
CA VAL A 43 -13.91 7.64 6.94
C VAL A 43 -14.36 8.72 5.95
N GLN A 44 -15.57 8.62 5.41
CA GLN A 44 -16.12 9.65 4.52
C GLN A 44 -16.38 10.96 5.26
N ALA A 45 -16.97 10.95 6.46
CA ALA A 45 -17.20 12.19 7.20
C ALA A 45 -15.89 12.90 7.58
N ALA A 46 -14.86 12.11 7.93
CA ALA A 46 -13.52 12.64 8.17
C ALA A 46 -12.90 13.24 6.90
N HIS A 47 -13.07 12.55 5.76
CA HIS A 47 -12.63 13.05 4.46
C HIS A 47 -13.37 14.32 4.07
N ASP A 48 -14.69 14.40 4.20
CA ASP A 48 -15.49 15.57 3.84
C ASP A 48 -15.02 16.82 4.59
N ALA A 49 -14.72 16.68 5.88
CA ALA A 49 -14.18 17.76 6.69
C ALA A 49 -12.72 18.11 6.40
N ALA A 50 -11.98 17.24 5.71
CA ALA A 50 -10.55 17.40 5.43
C ALA A 50 -10.21 18.48 4.42
N THR A 51 -9.05 19.09 4.65
CA THR A 51 -8.35 19.89 3.63
C THR A 51 -7.25 19.07 2.97
N PRO A 52 -6.84 19.41 1.73
CA PRO A 52 -5.65 18.85 1.11
C PRO A 52 -4.45 18.83 2.07
N GLY A 53 -3.77 17.70 2.20
CA GLY A 53 -2.63 17.51 3.11
C GLY A 53 -2.95 16.95 4.49
N ASP A 54 -4.23 16.91 4.90
CA ASP A 54 -4.64 16.35 6.19
C ASP A 54 -4.37 14.84 6.31
N ILE A 55 -4.30 14.37 7.56
CA ILE A 55 -4.21 12.95 7.91
C ILE A 55 -5.56 12.46 8.43
N LEU A 56 -6.09 11.38 7.86
CA LEU A 56 -7.20 10.62 8.42
C LEU A 56 -6.63 9.43 9.19
N GLN A 57 -6.63 9.51 10.52
CA GLN A 57 -6.13 8.45 11.39
C GLN A 57 -7.28 7.52 11.77
N LEU A 58 -7.29 6.32 11.21
CA LEU A 58 -8.28 5.29 11.52
C LEU A 58 -7.86 4.57 12.79
N GLU A 59 -8.74 4.56 13.79
CA GLU A 59 -8.49 3.86 15.05
C GLU A 59 -8.91 2.39 14.96
N GLN A 60 -8.44 1.60 15.91
CA GLN A 60 -8.80 0.19 16.00
C GLN A 60 -10.31 0.05 16.27
N SER A 61 -11.01 -0.74 15.45
CA SER A 61 -12.44 -1.00 15.65
C SER A 61 -12.89 -2.35 15.09
N ALA A 62 -13.88 -2.95 15.75
CA ALA A 62 -14.58 -4.13 15.21
C ALA A 62 -15.64 -3.76 14.16
N VAL A 63 -15.96 -2.46 14.02
CA VAL A 63 -16.99 -1.95 13.11
C VAL A 63 -16.32 -1.26 11.92
N ASP A 64 -16.79 -1.56 10.72
CA ASP A 64 -16.29 -0.96 9.48
C ASP A 64 -16.57 0.56 9.42
N TYR A 65 -15.63 1.32 8.85
CA TYR A 65 -15.72 2.79 8.74
C TYR A 65 -16.52 3.28 7.52
N GLY A 66 -17.08 2.36 6.73
CA GLY A 66 -17.87 2.61 5.54
C GLY A 66 -17.02 2.73 4.27
N ASN A 67 -17.59 3.33 3.23
CA ASN A 67 -16.91 3.58 1.96
C ASN A 67 -16.15 4.91 2.00
N LEU A 68 -15.09 5.03 1.20
CA LEU A 68 -14.35 6.27 0.96
C LEU A 68 -14.37 6.63 -0.52
N ASN A 69 -14.96 7.76 -0.86
CA ASN A 69 -14.73 8.46 -2.12
C ASN A 69 -13.70 9.57 -1.89
N CYS A 70 -12.43 9.25 -2.11
CA CYS A 70 -11.33 10.19 -1.92
C CYS A 70 -11.26 11.15 -3.12
N THR A 71 -11.51 12.43 -2.86
CA THR A 71 -11.42 13.52 -3.84
C THR A 71 -10.42 14.62 -3.45
N LYS A 72 -9.56 14.34 -2.46
CA LYS A 72 -8.57 15.27 -1.89
C LYS A 72 -7.26 14.54 -1.61
N PRO A 73 -6.10 15.20 -1.71
CA PRO A 73 -4.81 14.56 -1.45
C PRO A 73 -4.59 14.46 0.06
N VAL A 74 -5.23 13.47 0.69
CA VAL A 74 -5.10 13.17 2.13
C VAL A 74 -4.26 11.93 2.35
N ARG A 75 -3.71 11.79 3.57
CA ARG A 75 -3.04 10.56 4.00
C ARG A 75 -3.93 9.81 4.99
N ILE A 76 -4.31 8.58 4.64
CA ILE A 76 -5.07 7.69 5.51
C ILE A 76 -4.10 6.73 6.21
N VAL A 77 -4.18 6.64 7.53
CA VAL A 77 -3.31 5.79 8.36
C VAL A 77 -4.16 4.96 9.30
N GLY A 78 -4.18 3.65 9.11
CA GLY A 78 -4.78 2.67 10.01
C GLY A 78 -3.74 1.96 10.89
N PRO A 79 -4.18 1.06 11.78
CA PRO A 79 -3.35 0.44 12.82
C PRO A 79 -2.53 -0.78 12.35
N GLY A 80 -2.76 -1.27 11.13
CA GLY A 80 -2.27 -2.54 10.61
C GLY A 80 -3.37 -3.61 10.53
N TYR A 81 -2.98 -4.82 10.16
CA TYR A 81 -3.84 -6.01 9.99
C TYR A 81 -3.18 -7.26 10.57
N TYR A 82 -3.91 -8.38 10.73
CA TYR A 82 -3.39 -9.61 11.35
C TYR A 82 -2.71 -9.38 12.73
N LEU A 83 -3.11 -8.34 13.47
CA LEU A 83 -2.46 -7.93 14.73
C LEU A 83 -2.62 -8.96 15.85
N SER A 84 -3.66 -9.79 15.78
CA SER A 84 -3.86 -10.93 16.70
C SER A 84 -3.00 -12.14 16.35
N LEU A 85 -2.50 -12.23 15.10
CA LEU A 85 -1.64 -13.31 14.63
C LEU A 85 -0.16 -12.95 14.77
N ASN A 86 0.21 -11.71 14.44
CA ASN A 86 1.53 -11.16 14.71
C ASN A 86 1.48 -10.35 16.04
N THR A 87 1.64 -11.04 17.17
CA THR A 87 1.45 -10.47 18.50
C THR A 87 2.50 -9.43 18.89
N GLY A 88 2.16 -8.53 19.82
CA GLY A 88 3.12 -7.55 20.38
C GLY A 88 3.38 -6.33 19.50
N LEU A 89 2.55 -6.10 18.48
CA LEU A 89 2.67 -4.94 17.57
C LEU A 89 1.75 -3.77 17.98
N GLN A 90 0.58 -4.09 18.53
CA GLN A 90 -0.45 -3.16 19.00
C GLN A 90 -1.08 -3.74 20.27
N ALA A 91 -1.41 -2.89 21.25
CA ALA A 91 -2.12 -3.29 22.45
C ALA A 91 -3.58 -3.68 22.15
N ASN A 92 -4.24 -2.93 21.26
CA ASN A 92 -5.53 -3.29 20.68
C ASN A 92 -5.29 -3.96 19.32
N THR A 93 -5.70 -5.22 19.20
CA THR A 93 -5.46 -6.03 18.00
C THR A 93 -6.55 -5.93 16.94
N ASN A 94 -7.56 -5.08 17.11
CA ASN A 94 -8.54 -4.83 16.05
C ASN A 94 -7.89 -4.05 14.91
N ALA A 95 -8.12 -4.49 13.68
CA ALA A 95 -7.76 -3.71 12.49
C ALA A 95 -8.72 -2.52 12.32
N ALA A 96 -8.35 -1.53 11.50
CA ALA A 96 -9.33 -0.59 10.96
C ALA A 96 -9.77 -1.09 9.58
N SER A 97 -11.08 -1.25 9.39
CA SER A 97 -11.66 -1.73 8.13
C SER A 97 -12.40 -0.62 7.38
N VAL A 98 -12.20 -0.57 6.07
CA VAL A 98 -12.92 0.30 5.13
C VAL A 98 -13.55 -0.57 4.05
N SER A 99 -14.84 -0.37 3.78
CA SER A 99 -15.61 -1.21 2.84
C SER A 99 -15.11 -1.11 1.40
N ALA A 100 -14.99 0.09 0.84
CA ALA A 100 -14.45 0.29 -0.51
C ALA A 100 -13.76 1.63 -0.59
N VAL A 101 -12.78 1.75 -1.48
CA VAL A 101 -12.02 3.00 -1.67
C VAL A 101 -11.99 3.37 -3.14
N THR A 102 -12.38 4.60 -3.45
CA THR A 102 -12.25 5.21 -4.76
C THR A 102 -11.33 6.41 -4.66
N PHE A 103 -10.20 6.39 -5.36
CA PHE A 103 -9.35 7.56 -5.57
C PHE A 103 -9.83 8.28 -6.82
N GLY A 104 -10.77 9.22 -6.64
CA GLY A 104 -11.40 9.98 -7.70
C GLY A 104 -10.63 11.26 -8.07
N ALA A 105 -11.21 12.05 -8.96
CA ALA A 105 -10.67 13.36 -9.34
C ALA A 105 -10.39 14.23 -8.10
N GLY A 106 -9.21 14.87 -8.08
CA GLY A 106 -8.74 15.70 -6.96
C GLY A 106 -7.94 14.95 -5.88
N SER A 107 -7.87 13.61 -5.93
CA SER A 107 -7.08 12.81 -4.97
C SER A 107 -5.62 12.60 -5.36
N ASN A 108 -5.08 13.31 -6.35
CA ASN A 108 -3.70 13.14 -6.79
C ASN A 108 -2.71 13.33 -5.65
N GLY A 109 -1.88 12.32 -5.34
CA GLY A 109 -0.97 12.37 -4.19
C GLY A 109 -1.55 11.79 -2.90
N ALA A 110 -2.80 11.32 -2.90
CA ALA A 110 -3.39 10.64 -1.75
C ALA A 110 -2.68 9.30 -1.46
N SER A 111 -2.71 8.91 -0.20
CA SER A 111 -2.11 7.65 0.23
C SER A 111 -2.93 6.97 1.32
N ILE A 112 -2.90 5.64 1.34
CA ILE A 112 -3.52 4.83 2.40
C ILE A 112 -2.55 3.77 2.89
N THR A 113 -2.45 3.65 4.21
CA THR A 113 -1.57 2.68 4.85
C THR A 113 -2.13 2.08 6.13
N GLY A 114 -1.74 0.85 6.45
CA GLY A 114 -2.12 0.18 7.70
C GLY A 114 -3.61 -0.16 7.79
N THR A 115 -4.32 -0.28 6.67
CA THR A 115 -5.78 -0.45 6.65
C THR A 115 -6.17 -1.80 6.06
N THR A 116 -7.25 -2.39 6.57
CA THR A 116 -7.94 -3.50 5.90
C THR A 116 -9.02 -2.93 4.98
N ILE A 117 -8.95 -3.23 3.69
CA ILE A 117 -9.96 -2.84 2.70
C ILE A 117 -10.67 -4.10 2.24
N THR A 118 -11.97 -4.19 2.54
CA THR A 118 -12.73 -5.45 2.38
C THR A 118 -13.32 -5.61 0.98
N GLY A 119 -13.63 -4.48 0.33
CA GLY A 119 -14.09 -4.38 -1.05
C GLY A 119 -13.03 -3.82 -1.99
N GLY A 120 -13.48 -3.40 -3.18
CA GLY A 120 -12.61 -2.97 -4.27
C GLY A 120 -11.91 -1.64 -4.00
N VAL A 121 -10.72 -1.48 -4.58
CA VAL A 121 -10.00 -0.21 -4.64
C VAL A 121 -9.95 0.28 -6.08
N SER A 122 -10.61 1.40 -6.37
CA SER A 122 -10.62 2.00 -7.70
C SER A 122 -9.63 3.16 -7.75
N VAL A 123 -8.66 3.11 -8.66
CA VAL A 123 -7.65 4.17 -8.85
C VAL A 123 -7.94 4.94 -10.13
N LEU A 124 -8.53 6.12 -9.99
CA LEU A 124 -8.89 7.03 -11.10
C LEU A 124 -8.06 8.33 -11.06
N ALA A 125 -7.03 8.40 -10.22
CA ALA A 125 -6.13 9.54 -10.07
C ALA A 125 -4.67 9.10 -10.10
N SER A 126 -3.77 10.04 -10.40
CA SER A 126 -2.33 9.81 -10.50
C SER A 126 -1.61 10.07 -9.17
N ASN A 127 -0.40 9.56 -9.01
CA ASN A 127 0.42 9.72 -7.80
C ASN A 127 -0.23 9.11 -6.54
N ILE A 128 -0.90 7.97 -6.68
CA ILE A 128 -1.56 7.29 -5.56
C ILE A 128 -0.62 6.29 -4.91
N THR A 129 -0.58 6.25 -3.58
CA THR A 129 0.20 5.27 -2.82
C THR A 129 -0.70 4.36 -1.99
N LEU A 130 -0.69 3.07 -2.31
CA LEU A 130 -1.27 1.99 -1.52
C LEU A 130 -0.12 1.25 -0.84
N GLU A 131 0.10 1.48 0.45
CA GLU A 131 1.22 0.87 1.17
C GLU A 131 0.79 0.13 2.43
N ARG A 132 1.28 -1.08 2.69
CA ARG A 132 1.04 -1.78 3.98
C ARG A 132 -0.45 -1.95 4.31
N ASN A 133 -1.26 -2.30 3.31
CA ASN A 133 -2.68 -2.60 3.49
C ASN A 133 -2.95 -4.10 3.31
N ARG A 134 -4.10 -4.54 3.83
CA ARG A 134 -4.70 -5.82 3.47
C ARG A 134 -5.91 -5.55 2.59
N ILE A 135 -5.89 -5.99 1.34
CA ILE A 135 -6.95 -5.72 0.37
C ILE A 135 -7.53 -7.06 -0.08
N THR A 136 -8.79 -7.34 0.29
CA THR A 136 -9.41 -8.65 0.04
C THR A 136 -10.20 -8.71 -1.26
N SER A 137 -10.14 -7.65 -2.07
CA SER A 137 -10.71 -7.58 -3.41
C SER A 137 -9.69 -6.98 -4.38
N PHE A 138 -10.11 -6.72 -5.61
CA PHE A 138 -9.23 -6.15 -6.63
C PHE A 138 -8.87 -4.70 -6.35
N ILE A 139 -7.60 -4.37 -6.57
CA ILE A 139 -7.22 -3.03 -7.02
C ILE A 139 -7.53 -2.94 -8.52
N THR A 140 -8.19 -1.87 -8.94
CA THR A 140 -8.57 -1.64 -10.33
C THR A 140 -7.95 -0.35 -10.84
N VAL A 141 -7.19 -0.45 -11.94
CA VAL A 141 -6.55 0.67 -12.64
C VAL A 141 -7.06 0.79 -14.07
N GLY A 142 -6.79 1.92 -14.75
CA GLY A 142 -7.12 2.10 -16.17
C GLY A 142 -8.61 1.90 -16.46
N ILE A 143 -9.46 2.49 -15.59
CA ILE A 143 -10.91 2.31 -15.54
C ILE A 143 -11.58 3.05 -16.70
N SER A 144 -12.45 2.38 -17.47
CA SER A 144 -13.22 3.00 -18.57
C SER A 144 -13.98 4.24 -18.11
N GLY A 145 -13.96 5.29 -18.94
CA GLY A 145 -14.61 6.56 -18.62
C GLY A 145 -13.83 7.46 -17.65
N SER A 146 -12.61 7.06 -17.26
CA SER A 146 -11.69 7.89 -16.47
C SER A 146 -10.54 8.45 -17.31
N ALA A 147 -9.83 9.43 -16.76
CA ALA A 147 -8.60 9.96 -17.36
C ALA A 147 -7.46 8.93 -17.24
N ASN A 148 -6.43 9.07 -18.07
CA ASN A 148 -5.21 8.30 -17.92
C ASN A 148 -4.60 8.55 -16.53
N THR A 149 -4.12 7.48 -15.91
CA THR A 149 -3.48 7.53 -14.59
C THR A 149 -1.99 7.25 -14.73
N VAL A 150 -1.18 7.88 -13.89
CA VAL A 150 0.27 7.67 -13.87
C VAL A 150 0.79 7.63 -12.44
N ASN A 151 1.88 6.91 -12.21
CA ASN A 151 2.57 6.86 -10.90
C ASN A 151 1.69 6.29 -9.79
N THR A 152 1.21 5.05 -9.92
CA THR A 152 0.57 4.35 -8.80
C THR A 152 1.58 3.43 -8.13
N LEU A 153 1.80 3.63 -6.84
CA LEU A 153 2.67 2.80 -6.03
C LEU A 153 1.82 1.83 -5.20
N VAL A 154 2.01 0.54 -5.42
CA VAL A 154 1.41 -0.55 -4.65
C VAL A 154 2.55 -1.32 -3.99
N GLN A 155 2.77 -1.10 -2.69
CA GLN A 155 3.90 -1.71 -1.98
C GLN A 155 3.58 -2.28 -0.60
N HIS A 156 4.29 -3.33 -0.19
CA HIS A 156 4.17 -3.92 1.16
C HIS A 156 2.75 -4.39 1.51
N ASN A 157 1.89 -4.64 0.53
CA ASN A 157 0.48 -5.00 0.76
C ASN A 157 0.27 -6.51 0.75
N TYR A 158 -0.74 -6.96 1.49
CA TYR A 158 -1.34 -8.28 1.35
C TYR A 158 -2.58 -8.17 0.46
N LEU A 159 -2.48 -8.64 -0.78
CA LEU A 159 -3.45 -8.37 -1.84
C LEU A 159 -4.19 -9.63 -2.26
N TYR A 160 -5.48 -9.48 -2.58
CA TYR A 160 -6.19 -10.45 -3.38
C TYR A 160 -5.71 -10.42 -4.84
N GLY A 161 -5.63 -9.24 -5.45
CA GLY A 161 -5.11 -9.08 -6.80
C GLY A 161 -5.25 -7.68 -7.35
N ILE A 162 -4.73 -7.48 -8.56
CA ILE A 162 -4.84 -6.23 -9.30
C ILE A 162 -5.31 -6.50 -10.73
N THR A 163 -6.19 -5.67 -11.24
CA THR A 163 -6.70 -5.78 -12.60
C THR A 163 -6.80 -4.42 -13.27
N LYS A 164 -6.81 -4.44 -14.59
CA LYS A 164 -7.30 -3.33 -15.39
C LYS A 164 -8.79 -3.49 -15.69
N SER A 165 -9.54 -2.39 -15.78
CA SER A 165 -10.93 -2.40 -16.25
C SER A 165 -11.21 -1.35 -17.34
N GLY A 166 -10.67 -1.56 -18.54
CA GLY A 166 -11.02 -0.74 -19.70
C GLY A 166 -10.16 -1.04 -20.91
N SER A 167 -10.64 -0.75 -22.12
CA SER A 167 -9.90 -1.04 -23.35
C SER A 167 -9.10 0.15 -23.90
N SER A 168 -9.38 1.38 -23.42
CA SER A 168 -8.82 2.61 -24.01
C SER A 168 -8.10 3.54 -23.03
N VAL A 169 -8.19 3.30 -21.72
CA VAL A 169 -7.57 4.16 -20.70
C VAL A 169 -6.21 3.60 -20.29
N ARG A 170 -5.18 4.45 -20.27
CA ARG A 170 -3.82 4.08 -19.85
C ARG A 170 -3.64 4.16 -18.34
N ALA A 171 -2.85 3.24 -17.80
CA ALA A 171 -2.35 3.28 -16.44
C ALA A 171 -0.83 3.07 -16.49
N ASP A 172 -0.08 4.16 -16.57
CA ASP A 172 1.36 4.12 -16.81
C ASP A 172 2.16 4.26 -15.50
N ASN A 173 3.37 3.68 -15.48
CA ASN A 173 4.25 3.70 -14.30
C ASN A 173 3.55 3.17 -13.01
N ILE A 174 3.01 1.96 -13.10
CA ILE A 174 2.45 1.24 -11.96
C ILE A 174 3.58 0.43 -11.31
N LEU A 175 3.96 0.81 -10.08
CA LEU A 175 5.02 0.17 -9.32
C LEU A 175 4.41 -0.83 -8.35
N LEU A 176 4.52 -2.11 -8.65
CA LEU A 176 4.09 -3.22 -7.80
C LEU A 176 5.32 -3.85 -7.16
N ARG A 177 5.56 -3.52 -5.89
CA ARG A 177 6.75 -4.03 -5.21
C ARG A 177 6.55 -4.56 -3.80
N ASN A 178 7.28 -5.61 -3.45
CA ASN A 178 7.26 -6.17 -2.10
C ASN A 178 5.85 -6.51 -1.60
N ASN A 179 4.94 -6.94 -2.49
CA ASN A 179 3.59 -7.36 -2.10
C ASN A 179 3.50 -8.88 -1.97
N ILE A 180 2.59 -9.32 -1.13
CA ILE A 180 2.11 -10.71 -1.08
C ILE A 180 0.78 -10.73 -1.81
N ILE A 181 0.69 -11.41 -2.95
CA ILE A 181 -0.54 -11.54 -3.74
C ILE A 181 -1.08 -12.95 -3.52
N ASN A 182 -2.12 -13.07 -2.71
CA ASN A 182 -2.74 -14.33 -2.34
C ASN A 182 -4.24 -14.31 -2.68
N GLY A 183 -4.53 -14.46 -3.97
CA GLY A 183 -5.89 -14.44 -4.50
C GLY A 183 -5.90 -14.65 -6.01
N ALA A 184 -6.38 -13.66 -6.75
CA ALA A 184 -6.57 -13.73 -8.20
C ALA A 184 -5.31 -13.38 -9.03
N GLY A 185 -4.22 -12.91 -8.42
CA GLY A 185 -3.00 -12.55 -9.12
C GLY A 185 -3.04 -11.14 -9.73
N ALA A 186 -2.43 -10.96 -10.90
CA ALA A 186 -2.33 -9.65 -11.56
C ALA A 186 -2.65 -9.77 -13.06
N ASN A 187 -3.65 -9.02 -13.52
CA ASN A 187 -4.03 -8.95 -14.94
C ASN A 187 -3.96 -7.50 -15.46
N LEU A 188 -2.83 -7.18 -16.07
CA LEU A 188 -2.45 -5.86 -16.57
C LEU A 188 -1.96 -5.96 -18.03
N ALA A 189 -2.73 -6.66 -18.86
CA ALA A 189 -2.31 -7.13 -20.17
C ALA A 189 -2.45 -6.13 -21.33
N THR A 190 -2.98 -4.92 -21.09
CA THR A 190 -3.22 -3.92 -22.16
C THR A 190 -3.08 -2.51 -21.62
N LEU A 191 -2.37 -1.60 -22.29
CA LEU A 191 -2.28 -0.17 -21.91
C LEU A 191 -1.93 0.07 -20.42
N VAL A 192 -1.11 -0.81 -19.84
CA VAL A 192 -0.52 -0.64 -18.50
C VAL A 192 0.97 -0.84 -18.66
N SER A 193 1.77 -0.08 -17.93
CA SER A 193 3.23 -0.23 -17.89
C SER A 193 3.75 -0.01 -16.48
N GLY A 194 4.92 -0.55 -16.16
CA GLY A 194 5.58 -0.27 -14.89
C GLY A 194 6.60 -1.32 -14.44
N ASP A 195 6.78 -1.42 -13.13
CA ASP A 195 7.71 -2.36 -12.51
C ASP A 195 6.94 -3.35 -11.64
N PHE A 196 7.29 -4.63 -11.76
CA PHE A 196 6.76 -5.71 -10.93
C PHE A 196 7.95 -6.40 -10.27
N GLU A 197 8.30 -5.99 -9.05
CA GLU A 197 9.53 -6.41 -8.39
C GLU A 197 9.34 -6.94 -6.98
N HIS A 198 10.14 -7.91 -6.56
CA HIS A 198 10.14 -8.42 -5.18
C HIS A 198 8.75 -8.86 -4.67
N ASN A 199 7.83 -9.31 -5.53
CA ASN A 199 6.52 -9.78 -5.08
C ASN A 199 6.54 -11.29 -4.81
N ALA A 200 5.72 -11.73 -3.86
CA ALA A 200 5.38 -13.13 -3.67
C ALA A 200 3.93 -13.36 -4.16
N VAL A 201 3.78 -13.87 -5.37
CA VAL A 201 2.48 -14.27 -5.92
C VAL A 201 2.24 -15.71 -5.50
N ILE A 202 1.30 -15.93 -4.60
CA ILE A 202 1.02 -17.22 -3.99
C ILE A 202 0.00 -17.99 -4.80
N GLY A 203 -1.04 -17.29 -5.25
CA GLY A 203 -2.11 -17.83 -6.07
C GLY A 203 -2.57 -16.82 -7.10
N GLY A 204 -3.25 -17.33 -8.14
CA GLY A 204 -3.75 -16.54 -9.25
C GLY A 204 -2.69 -16.24 -10.30
N GLY A 205 -3.10 -16.27 -11.58
CA GLY A 205 -2.19 -16.09 -12.70
C GLY A 205 -1.66 -14.66 -12.82
N ILE A 206 -0.53 -14.53 -13.50
CA ILE A 206 0.10 -13.26 -13.85
C ILE A 206 0.00 -13.06 -15.35
N ASN A 207 -0.52 -11.91 -15.76
CA ASN A 207 -0.54 -11.47 -17.15
C ASN A 207 -0.15 -9.99 -17.20
N LEU A 208 1.08 -9.72 -17.64
CA LEU A 208 1.67 -8.39 -17.65
C LEU A 208 2.15 -8.02 -19.06
N LEU A 209 1.84 -6.80 -19.49
CA LEU A 209 2.33 -6.18 -20.72
C LEU A 209 3.16 -4.94 -20.36
N ASP A 210 4.32 -4.71 -20.98
CA ASP A 210 5.11 -3.48 -20.78
C ASP A 210 5.64 -3.30 -19.34
N PHE A 211 5.99 -4.42 -18.68
CA PHE A 211 6.57 -4.44 -17.33
C PHE A 211 8.03 -4.89 -17.30
N ASN A 212 8.82 -4.29 -16.40
CA ASN A 212 10.05 -4.89 -15.92
C ASN A 212 9.75 -5.80 -14.72
N VAL A 213 10.06 -7.09 -14.85
CA VAL A 213 9.64 -8.14 -13.92
C VAL A 213 10.86 -8.83 -13.31
N HIS A 214 11.18 -8.57 -12.04
CA HIS A 214 12.36 -9.19 -11.42
C HIS A 214 12.24 -9.45 -9.93
N ASN A 215 13.01 -10.43 -9.44
CA ASN A 215 13.04 -10.82 -8.03
C ASN A 215 11.69 -11.27 -7.46
N ASN A 216 10.79 -11.79 -8.31
CA ASN A 216 9.48 -12.26 -7.86
C ASN A 216 9.46 -13.78 -7.67
N TYR A 217 8.60 -14.23 -6.76
CA TYR A 217 8.15 -15.62 -6.71
C TYR A 217 6.74 -15.73 -7.31
N PHE A 218 6.52 -16.72 -8.17
CA PHE A 218 5.24 -17.03 -8.81
C PHE A 218 4.78 -18.45 -8.46
N GLY A 219 3.70 -18.55 -7.70
CA GLY A 219 3.07 -19.82 -7.31
C GLY A 219 2.08 -20.37 -8.35
N ALA A 220 1.80 -19.59 -9.40
CA ALA A 220 0.84 -19.92 -10.46
C ALA A 220 1.35 -19.41 -11.82
N GLY A 221 0.60 -19.69 -12.89
CA GLY A 221 0.99 -19.41 -14.27
C GLY A 221 1.33 -17.95 -14.56
N VAL A 222 2.42 -17.74 -15.29
CA VAL A 222 2.95 -16.43 -15.67
C VAL A 222 2.96 -16.23 -17.18
N ALA A 223 2.40 -15.11 -17.64
CA ALA A 223 2.47 -14.63 -19.01
C ALA A 223 3.03 -13.20 -19.02
N LEU A 224 4.22 -13.03 -19.60
CA LEU A 224 4.90 -11.74 -19.71
C LEU A 224 5.04 -11.37 -21.19
N THR A 225 4.51 -10.22 -21.58
CA THR A 225 4.57 -9.72 -22.96
C THR A 225 5.26 -8.36 -22.99
N ASN A 226 6.11 -8.11 -23.98
CA ASN A 226 6.83 -6.84 -24.19
C ASN A 226 7.42 -6.27 -22.90
N GLY A 227 8.47 -6.88 -22.36
CA GLY A 227 9.07 -6.40 -21.12
C GLY A 227 10.38 -7.09 -20.84
N THR A 228 11.03 -6.71 -19.74
CA THR A 228 12.20 -7.43 -19.24
C THR A 228 11.77 -8.38 -18.14
N ASN A 229 12.40 -9.56 -18.09
CA ASN A 229 12.23 -10.46 -16.95
C ASN A 229 13.55 -11.07 -16.56
N SER A 230 13.88 -11.10 -15.26
CA SER A 230 15.10 -11.73 -14.76
C SER A 230 14.98 -12.08 -13.28
N HIS A 231 15.76 -13.07 -12.82
CA HIS A 231 15.86 -13.43 -11.40
C HIS A 231 14.50 -13.68 -10.75
N ASN A 232 13.58 -14.33 -11.49
CA ASN A 232 12.29 -14.73 -10.95
C ASN A 232 12.29 -16.22 -10.65
N ILE A 233 11.45 -16.65 -9.71
CA ILE A 233 11.21 -18.05 -9.40
C ILE A 233 9.76 -18.37 -9.72
N SER A 234 9.53 -19.48 -10.40
CA SER A 234 8.19 -20.03 -10.64
C SER A 234 8.06 -21.44 -10.06
N ALA A 235 6.88 -21.72 -9.50
CA ALA A 235 6.46 -23.07 -9.14
C ALA A 235 6.18 -23.96 -10.36
N LEU A 236 6.01 -23.34 -11.53
CA LEU A 236 5.73 -24.00 -12.81
C LEU A 236 6.94 -23.87 -13.75
N ASN A 237 6.77 -24.36 -14.98
CA ASN A 237 7.76 -24.26 -16.06
C ASN A 237 7.35 -23.23 -17.12
N ASP A 238 7.26 -21.97 -16.71
CA ASP A 238 6.72 -20.86 -17.53
C ASP A 238 7.64 -19.64 -17.64
N LEU A 239 8.77 -19.63 -16.93
CA LEU A 239 9.81 -18.60 -17.09
C LEU A 239 10.90 -19.05 -18.08
N ASN A 240 11.58 -18.09 -18.70
CA ASN A 240 12.78 -18.36 -19.47
C ASN A 240 14.00 -18.54 -18.53
N PRO A 241 14.64 -19.73 -18.47
CA PRO A 241 15.76 -19.96 -17.57
C PRO A 241 17.01 -19.12 -17.87
N ALA A 242 17.15 -18.58 -19.09
CA ALA A 242 18.34 -17.85 -19.52
C ALA A 242 18.59 -16.53 -18.76
N ASN A 243 17.59 -16.01 -18.04
CA ASN A 243 17.66 -14.71 -17.35
C ASN A 243 17.86 -14.86 -15.83
N SER A 244 18.63 -15.87 -15.41
CA SER A 244 18.81 -16.24 -13.98
C SER A 244 17.49 -16.60 -13.26
N SER A 245 16.45 -16.95 -14.03
CA SER A 245 15.17 -17.37 -13.49
C SER A 245 15.16 -18.87 -13.23
N GLN A 246 14.39 -19.30 -12.23
CA GLN A 246 14.23 -20.70 -11.84
C GLN A 246 12.79 -21.14 -12.07
N ASN A 247 12.61 -22.37 -12.55
CA ASN A 247 11.31 -23.00 -12.76
C ASN A 247 11.16 -24.24 -11.88
N ASN A 248 9.92 -24.70 -11.71
CA ASN A 248 9.58 -25.90 -10.96
C ASN A 248 10.06 -25.86 -9.49
N VAL A 249 10.03 -24.67 -8.86
CA VAL A 249 10.42 -24.48 -7.46
C VAL A 249 9.16 -24.38 -6.60
N PRO A 250 8.75 -25.45 -5.87
CA PRO A 250 7.50 -25.46 -5.14
C PRO A 250 7.49 -24.48 -3.97
N GLN A 251 6.32 -23.92 -3.66
CA GLN A 251 6.15 -22.94 -2.59
C GLN A 251 6.70 -23.40 -1.22
N ALA A 252 6.50 -24.67 -0.89
CA ALA A 252 6.95 -25.28 0.36
C ALA A 252 8.48 -25.37 0.49
N SER A 253 9.23 -25.22 -0.60
CA SER A 253 10.70 -25.13 -0.58
C SER A 253 11.20 -23.72 -0.30
N VAL A 254 10.37 -22.71 -0.55
CA VAL A 254 10.73 -21.28 -0.47
C VAL A 254 10.27 -20.67 0.84
N PHE A 255 9.01 -20.88 1.21
CA PHE A 255 8.39 -20.17 2.33
C PHE A 255 8.21 -21.05 3.55
N VAL A 256 8.10 -20.40 4.72
CA VAL A 256 7.88 -21.07 6.01
C VAL A 256 6.61 -21.93 5.98
N LEU A 257 5.50 -21.37 5.48
CA LEU A 257 4.16 -21.96 5.48
C LEU A 257 3.73 -22.48 6.88
N GLY A 258 2.86 -21.74 7.56
CA GLY A 258 2.39 -22.14 8.88
C GLY A 258 1.36 -23.28 8.86
N PRO A 259 1.14 -23.97 10.00
CA PRO A 259 0.00 -24.87 10.18
C PRO A 259 -1.31 -24.07 10.31
N GLY A 260 -2.41 -24.58 9.76
CA GLY A 260 -3.76 -23.99 9.90
C GLY A 260 -4.54 -23.89 8.60
N SER A 261 -5.79 -23.41 8.67
CA SER A 261 -6.70 -23.30 7.51
C SER A 261 -6.68 -21.94 6.82
N THR A 262 -6.08 -20.90 7.41
CA THR A 262 -6.12 -19.54 6.87
C THR A 262 -4.72 -18.94 6.82
N PRO A 263 -4.11 -18.88 5.62
CA PRO A 263 -2.81 -18.24 5.44
C PRO A 263 -2.84 -16.76 5.83
N PHE A 264 -1.73 -16.28 6.38
CA PHE A 264 -1.49 -14.87 6.67
C PHE A 264 -0.06 -14.49 6.29
N ASP A 265 0.27 -13.22 6.40
CA ASP A 265 1.50 -12.64 5.84
C ASP A 265 2.81 -13.32 6.29
N ALA A 266 2.94 -13.69 7.57
CA ALA A 266 4.15 -14.34 8.08
C ALA A 266 4.45 -15.70 7.43
N TRP A 267 3.45 -16.36 6.82
CA TRP A 267 3.67 -17.64 6.14
C TRP A 267 4.60 -17.53 4.93
N TYR A 268 4.70 -16.33 4.36
CA TYR A 268 5.44 -16.06 3.12
C TYR A 268 6.81 -15.44 3.36
N GLN A 269 7.30 -15.52 4.60
CA GLN A 269 8.71 -15.31 4.89
C GLN A 269 9.55 -16.46 4.33
N LEU A 270 10.77 -16.16 3.91
CA LEU A 270 11.68 -17.18 3.42
C LEU A 270 12.04 -18.17 4.54
N LYS A 271 11.95 -19.46 4.22
CA LYS A 271 12.40 -20.53 5.12
C LYS A 271 13.91 -20.43 5.35
N THR A 272 14.34 -20.64 6.59
CA THR A 272 15.76 -20.67 6.96
C THR A 272 16.50 -21.85 6.34
N GLY A 273 17.82 -21.73 6.19
CA GLY A 273 18.68 -22.77 5.62
C GLY A 273 18.85 -22.64 4.11
N THR A 274 19.08 -23.77 3.44
CA THR A 274 19.15 -23.85 1.97
C THR A 274 17.80 -23.50 1.39
N ASN A 275 17.75 -22.39 0.66
CA ASN A 275 16.53 -21.85 0.11
C ASN A 275 16.82 -21.25 -1.27
N PRO A 276 16.11 -21.66 -2.33
CA PRO A 276 16.38 -21.21 -3.71
C PRO A 276 16.13 -19.72 -3.94
N ALA A 277 15.40 -19.05 -3.05
CA ALA A 277 15.10 -17.61 -3.12
C ALA A 277 16.07 -16.74 -2.30
N ARG A 278 17.01 -17.33 -1.53
CA ARG A 278 17.93 -16.55 -0.69
C ARG A 278 19.19 -16.17 -1.46
N GLY A 279 19.44 -14.87 -1.58
CA GLY A 279 20.60 -14.31 -2.25
C GLY A 279 20.71 -14.59 -3.76
N THR A 280 19.62 -15.01 -4.40
CA THR A 280 19.57 -15.38 -5.82
C THR A 280 18.91 -14.33 -6.71
N GLY A 281 18.44 -13.23 -6.12
CA GLY A 281 17.92 -12.07 -6.82
C GLY A 281 19.02 -11.19 -7.43
N THR A 282 18.61 -10.17 -8.18
CA THR A 282 19.49 -9.12 -8.71
C THR A 282 20.38 -8.55 -7.61
N SER A 283 21.70 -8.51 -7.85
CA SER A 283 22.70 -8.05 -6.87
C SER A 283 22.76 -8.87 -5.56
N GLY A 284 22.35 -10.14 -5.61
CA GLY A 284 22.43 -11.05 -4.46
C GLY A 284 21.41 -10.78 -3.36
N VAL A 285 20.31 -10.10 -3.68
CA VAL A 285 19.18 -9.91 -2.74
C VAL A 285 18.29 -11.15 -2.70
N ASP A 286 17.46 -11.24 -1.67
CA ASP A 286 16.42 -12.26 -1.58
C ASP A 286 15.27 -12.02 -2.58
N ILE A 287 14.70 -13.09 -3.12
CA ILE A 287 13.54 -13.07 -4.02
C ILE A 287 12.24 -13.13 -3.20
N GLY A 288 11.22 -12.37 -3.62
CA GLY A 288 9.90 -12.32 -3.00
C GLY A 288 9.68 -11.13 -2.05
N ALA A 289 8.50 -11.10 -1.41
CA ALA A 289 7.98 -9.93 -0.68
C ALA A 289 8.93 -9.35 0.39
N PHE A 290 9.70 -10.21 1.05
CA PHE A 290 10.63 -9.83 2.12
C PHE A 290 12.06 -9.57 1.64
N GLY A 291 12.29 -9.53 0.32
CA GLY A 291 13.57 -9.21 -0.29
C GLY A 291 13.79 -7.71 -0.54
N GLY A 292 14.98 -7.38 -1.05
CA GLY A 292 15.35 -6.01 -1.42
C GLY A 292 15.60 -5.06 -0.22
N ALA A 293 15.83 -3.78 -0.53
CA ALA A 293 16.21 -2.76 0.47
C ALA A 293 15.03 -2.32 1.37
N ALA A 294 13.80 -2.47 0.89
CA ALA A 294 12.57 -2.13 1.60
C ALA A 294 11.66 -3.36 1.67
N PRO A 295 11.93 -4.33 2.56
CA PRO A 295 11.18 -5.57 2.60
C PRO A 295 9.78 -5.36 3.19
N TYR A 296 8.86 -6.25 2.83
CA TYR A 296 7.52 -6.33 3.43
C TYR A 296 7.57 -6.29 4.96
N ARG A 297 6.61 -5.59 5.57
CA ARG A 297 6.47 -5.46 7.03
C ARG A 297 5.27 -6.26 7.50
N LEU A 298 5.50 -7.19 8.42
CA LEU A 298 4.43 -7.98 9.04
C LEU A 298 3.34 -7.06 9.60
N SER A 299 2.10 -7.50 9.44
CA SER A 299 0.87 -6.81 9.78
C SER A 299 0.67 -5.47 9.07
N GLY A 300 1.49 -5.14 8.08
CA GLY A 300 1.51 -3.82 7.48
C GLY A 300 1.60 -2.71 8.53
N ILE A 301 2.36 -2.92 9.60
CA ILE A 301 2.44 -1.94 10.68
C ILE A 301 2.90 -0.59 10.09
N PRO A 302 2.10 0.47 10.23
CA PRO A 302 2.43 1.76 9.67
C PRO A 302 3.68 2.34 10.35
N ALA A 303 4.35 3.23 9.62
CA ALA A 303 5.51 4.00 10.06
C ALA A 303 5.14 5.13 11.06
N VAL A 304 4.28 4.83 12.03
CA VAL A 304 3.90 5.73 13.13
C VAL A 304 4.10 5.01 14.46
N PRO A 305 4.39 5.74 15.57
CA PRO A 305 4.52 5.12 16.88
C PRO A 305 3.27 4.35 17.29
N THR A 306 3.46 3.20 17.97
CA THR A 306 2.35 2.38 18.46
C THR A 306 2.45 2.18 19.97
N ILE A 307 1.29 2.04 20.61
CA ILE A 307 1.17 1.51 21.96
C ILE A 307 1.05 -0.01 21.80
N TYR A 308 2.07 -0.76 22.20
CA TYR A 308 2.09 -2.23 22.10
C TYR A 308 1.77 -2.91 23.43
N GLN A 309 1.85 -2.16 24.53
CA GLN A 309 1.50 -2.64 25.87
C GLN A 309 0.66 -1.58 26.58
N TYR A 310 -0.48 -2.03 27.12
CA TYR A 310 -1.33 -1.24 27.98
C TYR A 310 -1.83 -2.14 29.11
N ASN A 311 -1.41 -1.85 30.33
CA ASN A 311 -1.92 -2.52 31.52
C ASN A 311 -2.37 -1.47 32.52
N GLN A 312 -3.50 -1.70 33.17
CA GLN A 312 -3.99 -0.87 34.27
C GLN A 312 -4.37 -1.71 35.48
N THR A 313 -4.09 -1.21 36.68
CA THR A 313 -4.52 -1.81 37.94
C THR A 313 -4.99 -0.74 38.90
N LEU A 314 -5.98 -1.07 39.73
CA LEU A 314 -6.49 -0.17 40.77
C LEU A 314 -5.96 -0.63 42.13
N SER A 315 -5.36 0.29 42.88
CA SER A 315 -4.92 0.07 44.26
C SER A 315 -5.52 1.16 45.15
N GLY A 316 -6.65 0.84 45.79
CA GLY A 316 -7.45 1.84 46.52
C GLY A 316 -7.96 2.92 45.55
N ASN A 317 -7.54 4.16 45.76
CA ASN A 317 -7.86 5.31 44.90
C ASN A 317 -6.77 5.62 43.85
N VAL A 318 -5.77 4.75 43.70
CA VAL A 318 -4.66 4.93 42.75
C VAL A 318 -4.86 4.04 41.53
N LEU A 319 -4.99 4.65 40.35
CA LEU A 319 -4.94 3.95 39.06
C LEU A 319 -3.47 3.87 38.61
N ASN A 320 -2.89 2.68 38.68
CA ASN A 320 -1.57 2.40 38.13
C ASN A 320 -1.71 2.07 36.65
N VAL A 321 -0.90 2.71 35.81
CA VAL A 321 -0.90 2.51 34.35
C VAL A 321 0.51 2.17 33.90
N THR A 322 0.64 1.12 33.09
CA THR A 322 1.88 0.77 32.39
C THR A 322 1.66 0.88 30.89
N LEU A 323 2.48 1.71 30.24
CA LEU A 323 2.46 1.95 28.79
C LEU A 323 3.79 1.51 28.18
N GLY A 324 3.71 0.70 27.13
CA GLY A 324 4.84 0.40 26.26
C GLY A 324 4.60 1.01 24.89
N THR A 325 5.52 1.86 24.44
CA THR A 325 5.50 2.47 23.10
C THR A 325 6.74 2.12 22.32
N ARG A 326 6.64 2.12 20.98
CA ARG A 326 7.80 1.88 20.11
C ARG A 326 7.70 2.67 18.81
N SER A 327 8.86 3.00 18.24
CA SER A 327 8.99 3.38 16.82
C SER A 327 8.81 2.12 15.96
N ASN A 328 8.20 2.27 14.78
CA ASN A 328 8.06 1.21 13.78
C ASN A 328 8.97 1.44 12.54
N ASN A 329 9.93 2.36 12.66
CA ASN A 329 11.02 2.62 11.71
C ASN A 329 12.36 2.56 12.43
#